data_AF-A0A943SMC0-F1
#
_entry.id   AF-A0A943SMC0-F1
#
_cell.length_a   1.000
_cell.length_b   1.000
_cell.length_c   1.000
_cell.angle_alpha   90.00
_cell.angle_beta   90.00
_cell.angle_gamma   90.00
#
_symmetry.space_group_name_H-M   'P 1'
#
loop_
_entity.id
_entity.type
_entity.pdbx_description
1 polymer ?
#
loop_
_entity_poly.entity_id
_entity_poly.type
_entity_poly.pdbx_seq_one_letter_code
_entity_poly.pdbx_strand_id
1 'polypeptide(L)'
;MKRNLLFKIFVAFLAFVMVFTTVYWVFAAGIDEAEMTASAIMLLDQDTGTVLYEKNPDAKIAPASTTKIMTALVALDHLQLTDEITVGAEVSVSGSLMGLKPGQTVTVETLLYGM
;
A
#
# COMPACT_ATOMS: atom_id res chain seq x y z
N MET A 1 63.07 -6.98 -4.95
CA MET A 1 62.06 -6.94 -3.87
C MET A 1 60.96 -5.89 -4.07
N LYS A 2 61.25 -4.64 -4.48
CA LYS A 2 60.26 -3.54 -4.60
C LYS A 2 59.18 -3.72 -5.70
N ARG A 3 59.49 -4.38 -6.82
CA ARG A 3 58.55 -4.60 -7.95
C ARG A 3 57.34 -5.47 -7.57
N ASN A 4 57.55 -6.49 -6.72
CA ASN A 4 56.47 -7.37 -6.24
C ASN A 4 55.64 -6.70 -5.13
N LEU A 5 56.22 -5.75 -4.40
CA LEU A 5 55.52 -4.96 -3.39
C LEU A 5 54.54 -3.98 -4.05
N LEU A 6 54.97 -3.27 -5.09
CA LEU A 6 54.12 -2.36 -5.87
C LEU A 6 52.95 -3.11 -6.54
N PHE A 7 53.21 -4.29 -7.12
CA PHE A 7 52.15 -5.12 -7.70
C PHE A 7 51.11 -5.59 -6.67
N LYS A 8 51.55 -5.99 -5.46
CA LYS A 8 50.63 -6.38 -4.37
C LYS A 8 49.79 -5.22 -3.87
N ILE A 9 50.37 -4.02 -3.72
CA ILE A 9 49.63 -2.81 -3.34
C ILE A 9 48.59 -2.47 -4.40
N PHE A 10 48.95 -2.55 -5.68
CA PHE A 10 48.04 -2.29 -6.79
C PHE A 10 46.86 -3.28 -6.82
N VAL A 11 47.11 -4.58 -6.65
CA VAL A 11 46.06 -5.61 -6.60
C VAL A 11 45.16 -5.42 -5.37
N ALA A 12 45.72 -5.09 -4.21
CA ALA A 12 44.94 -4.80 -3.01
C ALA A 12 44.06 -3.56 -3.17
N PHE A 13 44.56 -2.52 -3.84
CA PHE A 13 43.78 -1.33 -4.18
C PHE A 13 42.65 -1.64 -5.15
N LEU A 14 42.89 -2.44 -6.19
CA LEU A 14 41.84 -2.90 -7.11
C LEU A 14 40.76 -3.72 -6.41
N ALA A 15 41.15 -4.66 -5.54
CA ALA A 15 40.22 -5.44 -4.75
C ALA A 15 39.40 -4.54 -3.82
N PHE A 16 40.03 -3.55 -3.19
CA PHE A 16 39.34 -2.56 -2.35
C PHE A 16 38.33 -1.73 -3.16
N VAL A 17 38.69 -1.24 -4.34
CA VAL A 17 37.78 -0.50 -5.23
C VAL A 17 36.60 -1.37 -5.70
N MET A 18 36.85 -2.65 -5.99
CA MET A 18 35.80 -3.59 -6.38
C MET A 18 34.81 -3.86 -5.23
N VAL A 19 35.30 -4.04 -4.01
CA VAL A 19 34.46 -4.20 -2.81
C VAL A 19 33.71 -2.89 -2.51
N PHE A 20 34.38 -1.74 -2.62
CA PHE A 20 33.76 -0.45 -2.33
C PHE A 20 32.62 -0.12 -3.32
N THR A 21 32.81 -0.38 -4.61
CA THR A 21 31.78 -0.15 -5.63
C THR A 21 30.58 -1.08 -5.47
N THR A 22 30.80 -2.36 -5.17
CA THR A 22 29.70 -3.32 -4.94
C THR A 22 28.87 -2.97 -3.71
N VAL A 23 29.51 -2.56 -2.61
CA VAL A 23 28.81 -2.08 -1.42
C VAL A 23 27.98 -0.83 -1.73
N TYR A 24 28.51 0.11 -2.51
CA TYR A 24 27.78 1.32 -2.90
C TYR A 24 26.49 1.02 -3.69
N TRP A 25 26.53 0.10 -4.66
CA TRP A 25 25.34 -0.29 -5.44
C TRP A 25 24.25 -0.96 -4.59
N VAL A 26 24.63 -1.72 -3.56
CA VAL A 26 23.67 -2.32 -2.62
C VAL A 26 22.92 -1.27 -1.82
N PHE A 27 23.62 -0.23 -1.33
CA PHE A 27 22.98 0.87 -0.61
C PHE A 27 22.17 1.79 -1.53
N ALA A 28 22.61 1.98 -2.78
CA ALA A 28 21.89 2.78 -3.77
C ALA A 28 20.62 2.09 -4.31
N ALA A 29 20.52 0.76 -4.19
CA ALA A 29 19.33 -0.01 -4.58
C ALA A 29 18.17 0.07 -3.57
N GLY A 30 18.28 0.92 -2.54
CA GLY A 30 17.18 1.23 -1.64
C GLY A 30 15.99 1.87 -2.37
N ILE A 31 14.81 1.84 -1.74
CA ILE A 31 13.61 2.45 -2.31
C ILE A 31 13.85 3.97 -2.41
N ASP A 32 13.65 4.54 -3.59
CA ASP A 32 13.77 5.99 -3.78
C ASP A 32 12.58 6.70 -3.15
N GLU A 33 12.75 7.18 -1.92
CA GLU A 33 11.74 7.95 -1.21
C GLU A 33 11.35 9.25 -1.92
N ALA A 34 12.19 9.79 -2.80
CA ALA A 34 11.93 11.04 -3.51
C ALA A 34 10.78 10.91 -4.51
N GLU A 35 10.51 9.71 -5.04
CA GLU A 35 9.38 9.47 -5.95
C GLU A 35 8.05 9.22 -5.20
N MET A 36 8.09 8.93 -3.89
CA MET A 36 6.91 8.60 -3.09
C MET A 36 6.21 9.85 -2.53
N THR A 37 5.18 10.31 -3.23
CA THR A 37 4.38 11.49 -2.86
C THR A 37 3.39 11.26 -1.72
N ALA A 38 3.05 10.01 -1.40
CA ALA A 38 2.14 9.69 -0.31
C ALA A 38 2.72 10.12 1.06
N SER A 39 1.86 10.72 1.90
CA SER A 39 2.25 11.21 3.23
C SER A 39 2.40 10.08 4.26
N ALA A 40 1.70 8.95 4.07
CA ALA A 40 1.87 7.73 4.82
C ALA A 40 1.70 6.49 3.92
N ILE A 41 2.43 5.42 4.22
CA ILE A 41 2.47 4.17 3.46
C ILE A 41 2.62 3.01 4.44
N MET A 42 1.95 1.89 4.17
CA MET A 42 2.17 0.61 4.83
C MET A 42 2.10 -0.51 3.77
N LEU A 43 3.14 -1.33 3.72
CA LEU A 43 3.20 -2.53 2.90
C LEU A 43 3.41 -3.73 3.83
N LEU A 44 2.48 -4.68 3.76
CA LEU A 44 2.45 -5.86 4.61
C LEU A 44 2.45 -7.11 3.75
N ASP A 45 3.17 -8.14 4.21
CA ASP A 45 2.96 -9.51 3.76
C ASP A 45 1.69 -10.06 4.44
N GLN A 46 0.67 -10.40 3.65
CA GLN A 46 -0.65 -10.78 4.17
C GLN A 46 -0.63 -12.08 4.97
N ASP A 47 0.19 -13.06 4.56
CA ASP A 47 0.20 -14.40 5.17
C ASP A 47 0.92 -14.40 6.52
N THR A 48 2.02 -13.64 6.61
CA THR A 48 2.88 -13.61 7.81
C THR A 48 2.59 -12.41 8.72
N GLY A 49 1.95 -11.36 8.20
CA GLY A 49 1.79 -10.09 8.89
C GLY A 49 3.10 -9.28 8.99
N THR A 50 4.12 -9.64 8.21
CA THR A 50 5.40 -8.93 8.23
C THR A 50 5.27 -7.57 7.56
N VAL A 51 5.69 -6.50 8.23
CA VAL A 51 5.82 -5.18 7.59
C VAL A 51 7.05 -5.19 6.69
N LEU A 52 6.82 -5.03 5.39
CA LEU A 52 7.87 -5.00 4.38
C LEU A 52 8.41 -3.58 4.16
N TYR A 53 7.53 -2.58 4.31
CA TYR A 53 7.87 -1.16 4.21
C TYR A 53 6.80 -0.30 4.89
N GLU A 54 7.21 0.79 5.52
CA GLU A 54 6.30 1.78 6.10
C GLU A 54 6.86 3.20 6.03
N LYS A 55 5.96 4.18 5.93
CA LYS A 55 6.25 5.61 6.00
C LYS A 55 5.16 6.24 6.86
N ASN A 56 5.53 6.87 7.98
CA ASN A 56 4.59 7.50 8.91
C ASN A 56 3.35 6.62 9.26
N PRO A 57 3.54 5.36 9.70
CA PRO A 57 2.44 4.38 9.85
C PRO A 57 1.35 4.82 10.84
N ASP A 58 1.70 5.57 11.89
CA ASP A 58 0.76 6.05 12.92
C ASP A 58 0.15 7.42 12.62
N ALA A 59 0.37 7.97 11.42
CA ALA A 59 -0.18 9.27 11.06
C ALA A 59 -1.71 9.22 10.98
N LYS A 60 -2.36 10.16 11.67
CA LYS A 60 -3.82 10.33 11.60
C LYS A 60 -4.20 11.05 10.31
N ILE A 61 -4.65 10.30 9.31
CA ILE A 61 -5.05 10.81 8.00
C ILE A 61 -6.51 10.43 7.74
N ALA A 62 -7.27 11.32 7.08
CA ALA A 62 -8.63 10.99 6.66
C ALA A 62 -8.61 9.85 5.61
N PRO A 63 -9.33 8.74 5.83
CA PRO A 63 -9.30 7.57 4.94
C PRO A 63 -9.93 7.79 3.56
N ALA A 64 -10.72 8.87 3.38
CA ALA A 64 -11.53 9.07 2.18
C ALA A 64 -12.36 7.79 1.87
N SER A 65 -12.42 7.34 0.62
CA SER A 65 -13.22 6.17 0.23
C SER A 65 -12.73 4.85 0.84
N THR A 66 -11.52 4.73 1.39
CA THR A 66 -11.10 3.48 2.06
C THR A 66 -11.93 3.21 3.32
N THR A 67 -12.64 4.21 3.85
CA THR A 67 -13.70 4.05 4.89
C THR A 67 -14.69 2.95 4.55
N LYS A 68 -14.98 2.75 3.27
CA LYS A 68 -15.95 1.76 2.78
C LYS A 68 -15.59 0.33 3.13
N ILE A 69 -14.30 0.03 3.35
CA ILE A 69 -13.86 -1.28 3.85
C ILE A 69 -14.47 -1.54 5.24
N MET A 70 -14.42 -0.56 6.15
CA MET A 70 -15.04 -0.68 7.48
C MET A 70 -16.56 -0.77 7.38
N THR A 71 -17.19 0.02 6.51
CA THR A 71 -18.64 -0.07 6.29
C THR A 71 -19.06 -1.46 5.78
N ALA A 72 -18.30 -2.05 4.86
CA ALA A 72 -18.56 -3.39 4.36
C ALA A 72 -18.45 -4.44 5.46
N LEU A 73 -17.42 -4.37 6.32
CA LEU A 73 -17.27 -5.28 7.46
C LEU A 73 -18.46 -5.19 8.43
N VAL A 74 -18.85 -3.97 8.82
CA VAL A 74 -20.00 -3.76 9.72
C VAL A 74 -21.30 -4.26 9.09
N ALA A 75 -21.50 -4.06 7.78
CA ALA A 75 -22.67 -4.58 7.08
C ALA A 75 -22.69 -6.11 7.09
N LEU A 76 -21.55 -6.77 6.82
CA LEU A 76 -21.43 -8.23 6.81
C LEU A 76 -21.59 -8.87 8.19
N ASP A 77 -21.29 -8.14 9.26
CA ASP A 77 -21.53 -8.59 10.64
C ASP A 77 -23.01 -8.61 11.03
N HIS A 78 -23.84 -7.83 10.34
CA HIS A 78 -25.23 -7.57 10.74
C HIS A 78 -26.29 -7.96 9.70
N LEU A 79 -25.91 -8.11 8.43
CA LEU A 79 -26.81 -8.35 7.31
C LEU A 79 -26.37 -9.58 6.51
N GLN A 80 -27.33 -10.29 5.95
CA GLN A 80 -27.06 -11.34 4.98
C GLN A 80 -26.95 -10.74 3.58
N LEU A 81 -26.10 -11.33 2.74
CA LEU A 81 -25.92 -10.90 1.35
C LEU A 81 -27.23 -10.90 0.56
N THR A 82 -28.15 -11.80 0.91
CA THR A 82 -29.48 -11.96 0.30
C THR A 82 -30.54 -11.02 0.86
N ASP A 83 -30.24 -10.26 1.92
CA ASP A 83 -31.21 -9.31 2.47
C ASP A 83 -31.52 -8.23 1.42
N GLU A 84 -32.80 -7.91 1.29
CA GLU A 84 -33.28 -6.89 0.38
C GLU A 84 -33.43 -5.55 1.09
N ILE A 85 -32.86 -4.50 0.50
CA ILE A 85 -32.96 -3.12 0.98
C ILE A 85 -33.71 -2.31 -0.06
N THR A 86 -34.79 -1.66 0.38
CA THR A 86 -35.51 -0.67 -0.42
C THR A 86 -34.87 0.69 -0.23
N VAL A 87 -34.35 1.23 -1.32
CA VAL A 87 -33.69 2.53 -1.39
C VAL A 87 -34.69 3.65 -1.11
N GLY A 88 -34.39 4.49 -0.12
CA GLY A 88 -35.18 5.68 0.18
C GLY A 88 -34.60 6.95 -0.46
N ALA A 89 -35.00 8.11 0.07
CA ALA A 89 -34.56 9.42 -0.42
C ALA A 89 -33.12 9.76 -0.01
N GLU A 90 -32.50 8.98 0.87
CA GLU A 90 -31.14 9.15 1.39
C GLU A 90 -30.04 9.06 0.31
N VAL A 91 -30.36 8.54 -0.88
CA VAL A 91 -29.39 8.42 -1.99
C VAL A 91 -29.08 9.73 -2.70
N SER A 92 -29.73 10.84 -2.32
CA SER A 92 -29.40 12.17 -2.81
C SER A 92 -28.11 12.71 -2.17
N VAL A 93 -26.97 12.09 -2.49
CA VAL A 93 -25.64 12.43 -1.97
C VAL A 93 -24.68 12.87 -3.08
N SER A 94 -23.61 13.58 -2.71
CA SER A 94 -22.53 13.97 -3.61
C SER A 94 -21.42 12.91 -3.65
N GLY A 95 -20.72 12.79 -4.78
CA GLY A 95 -19.55 11.91 -4.94
C GLY A 95 -19.73 10.89 -6.06
N SER A 96 -18.99 9.79 -6.00
CA SER A 96 -19.18 8.66 -6.91
C SER A 96 -20.45 7.90 -6.53
N LEU A 97 -21.33 7.68 -7.51
CA LEU A 97 -22.64 7.05 -7.30
C LEU A 97 -22.77 5.81 -8.17
N MET A 98 -23.38 4.75 -7.64
CA MET A 98 -23.77 3.56 -8.40
C MET A 98 -25.12 3.71 -9.13
N GLY A 99 -25.80 4.86 -8.96
CA GLY A 99 -27.02 5.19 -9.70
C GLY A 99 -28.34 4.63 -9.13
N LEU A 100 -28.40 4.38 -7.83
CA LEU A 100 -29.62 3.96 -7.13
C LEU A 100 -30.73 5.02 -7.25
N LYS A 101 -31.98 4.57 -7.34
CA LYS A 101 -33.18 5.42 -7.39
C LYS A 101 -34.10 5.07 -6.22
N PRO A 102 -34.76 6.07 -5.60
CA PRO A 102 -35.75 5.82 -4.57
C PRO A 102 -36.85 4.84 -5.03
N GLY A 103 -37.21 3.91 -4.15
CA GLY A 103 -38.17 2.84 -4.40
C GLY A 103 -37.59 1.60 -5.10
N GLN A 104 -36.32 1.60 -5.50
CA GLN A 104 -35.65 0.37 -5.95
C GLN A 104 -35.36 -0.54 -4.76
N THR A 105 -35.60 -1.84 -4.92
CA THR A 105 -35.18 -2.87 -3.98
C THR A 105 -33.99 -3.61 -4.57
N VAL A 106 -32.89 -3.68 -3.81
CA VAL A 106 -31.64 -4.35 -4.20
C VAL A 106 -31.10 -5.18 -3.04
N THR A 107 -30.31 -6.21 -3.35
CA THR A 107 -29.69 -7.03 -2.31
C THR A 107 -28.53 -6.30 -1.64
N VAL A 108 -28.21 -6.66 -0.40
CA VAL A 108 -26.99 -6.21 0.29
C VAL A 108 -25.74 -6.52 -0.53
N GLU A 109 -25.68 -7.69 -1.17
CA GLU A 109 -24.59 -8.04 -2.10
C GLU A 109 -24.43 -7.00 -3.21
N THR A 110 -25.54 -6.60 -3.86
CA THR A 110 -25.51 -5.58 -4.93
C THR A 110 -24.99 -4.24 -4.42
N LEU A 111 -25.39 -3.85 -3.20
CA LEU A 111 -24.90 -2.62 -2.58
C LEU A 111 -23.41 -2.69 -2.29
N LEU A 112 -22.91 -3.81 -1.74
CA LEU A 112 -21.48 -4.00 -1.43
C LEU A 112 -20.61 -3.96 -2.70
N TYR A 113 -21.08 -4.50 -3.82
CA TYR A 113 -20.38 -4.40 -5.11
C TYR A 113 -20.39 -2.98 -5.71
N GLY A 114 -21.41 -2.18 -5.40
CA GLY A 114 -21.54 -0.81 -5.92
C GLY A 114 -20.86 0.28 -5.10
N MET A 115 -20.32 -0.06 -3.92
CA MET A 115 -19.71 0.87 -2.97
C MET A 115 -18.44 1.54 -3.50
#